data_AF-A0A3M8QTF7-F1
#
_entry.id   AF-A0A3M8QTF7-F1
#
_cell.length_a   1.000
_cell.length_b   1.000
_cell.length_c   1.000
_cell.angle_alpha   90.00
_cell.angle_beta   90.00
_cell.angle_gamma   90.00
#
_symmetry.space_group_name_H-M   'P 1'
#
loop_
_entity.id
_entity.type
_entity.pdbx_description
1 polymer ?
#
loop_
_entity_poly.entity_id
_entity_poly.type
_entity_poly.pdbx_seq_one_letter_code
_entity_poly.pdbx_strand_id
1 'polypeptide(L)'
;MAKDVTSDFSQRMTVLSPEKTSMDQVVKKIDCNQQRCFLVQMSQKTYDHLCLRLGNSHKADCWLSSRIEEVDTLPDRTVEAYLRIMMRYLSGSAGP
;
A
#
# COMPACT_ATOMS: atom_id res chain seq x y z
N MET A 1 21.15 -7.28 -34.38
CA MET A 1 20.59 -8.24 -33.42
C MET A 1 20.92 -7.76 -32.01
N ALA A 2 20.07 -6.92 -31.43
CA ALA A 2 20.14 -6.58 -30.01
C ALA A 2 19.09 -7.43 -29.31
N LYS A 3 19.52 -8.34 -28.45
CA LYS A 3 18.65 -9.27 -27.75
C LYS A 3 17.90 -8.52 -26.66
N ASP A 4 16.58 -8.67 -26.67
CA ASP A 4 15.67 -8.39 -25.55
C ASP A 4 16.26 -8.91 -24.24
N VAL A 5 16.54 -7.99 -23.32
CA VAL A 5 16.76 -8.28 -21.90
C VAL A 5 15.92 -7.28 -21.09
N THR A 6 14.63 -7.23 -21.36
CA THR A 6 13.64 -6.91 -20.32
C THR A 6 13.25 -8.23 -19.66
N SER A 7 14.25 -8.79 -18.98
CA SER A 7 14.16 -9.97 -18.15
C SER A 7 13.09 -9.75 -17.07
N ASP A 8 11.91 -10.31 -17.32
CA ASP A 8 11.10 -11.01 -16.32
C ASP A 8 10.85 -10.28 -14.97
N PHE A 9 10.62 -8.97 -15.03
CA PHE A 9 10.26 -8.17 -13.85
C PHE A 9 8.73 -8.14 -13.62
N SER A 10 8.07 -9.26 -13.92
CA SER A 10 6.62 -9.46 -13.69
C SER A 10 6.40 -10.28 -12.41
N GLN A 11 7.22 -10.02 -11.39
CA GLN A 11 7.00 -10.57 -10.06
C GLN A 11 5.73 -9.97 -9.47
N ARG A 12 4.61 -10.68 -9.66
CA ARG A 12 3.36 -10.64 -8.90
C ARG A 12 3.13 -9.32 -8.14
N MET A 13 2.78 -8.27 -8.87
CA MET A 13 2.29 -7.03 -8.27
C MET A 13 0.82 -7.21 -7.89
N THR A 14 0.51 -6.99 -6.62
CA THR A 14 -0.87 -7.03 -6.11
C THR A 14 -1.36 -5.62 -5.85
N VAL A 15 -2.45 -5.22 -6.52
CA VAL A 15 -3.09 -3.90 -6.33
C VAL A 15 -4.06 -3.96 -5.17
N LEU A 16 -3.83 -3.15 -4.14
CA LEU A 16 -4.70 -2.95 -2.99
C LEU A 16 -5.48 -1.66 -3.22
N SER A 17 -6.79 -1.76 -3.46
CA SER A 17 -7.62 -0.60 -3.81
C SER A 17 -8.37 -0.05 -2.60
N PRO A 18 -8.51 1.27 -2.43
CA PRO A 18 -9.45 1.86 -1.48
C PRO A 18 -10.87 1.76 -1.98
N GLU A 19 -11.81 1.89 -1.05
CA GLU A 19 -13.20 2.15 -1.40
C GLU A 19 -13.36 3.50 -2.11
N LYS A 20 -14.21 3.48 -3.14
CA LYS A 20 -14.42 4.54 -4.14
C LYS A 20 -14.64 5.92 -3.52
N THR A 21 -13.71 6.87 -3.70
CA THR A 21 -14.05 8.29 -3.92
C THR A 21 -12.89 9.14 -4.47
N SER A 22 -13.19 9.85 -5.56
CA SER A 22 -12.57 11.10 -6.08
C SER A 22 -11.19 11.07 -6.76
N MET A 23 -11.00 12.06 -7.65
CA MET A 23 -9.98 12.24 -8.70
C MET A 23 -8.52 12.42 -8.23
N ASP A 24 -8.22 12.38 -6.93
CA ASP A 24 -6.87 12.50 -6.39
C ASP A 24 -6.45 11.19 -5.70
N GLN A 25 -5.93 10.25 -6.48
CA GLN A 25 -5.42 8.97 -5.99
C GLN A 25 -3.89 8.97 -6.01
N VAL A 26 -3.27 8.44 -4.97
CA VAL A 26 -1.84 8.13 -4.91
C VAL A 26 -1.67 6.62 -4.89
N VAL A 27 -0.67 6.13 -5.63
CA VAL A 27 -0.30 4.71 -5.66
C VAL A 27 1.10 4.57 -5.09
N LYS A 28 1.23 3.72 -4.07
CA LYS A 28 2.50 3.42 -3.40
C LYS A 28 2.94 2.01 -3.71
N LYS A 29 4.10 1.88 -4.34
CA LYS A 29 4.78 0.60 -4.50
C LYS A 29 5.51 0.26 -3.20
N ILE A 30 5.17 -0.87 -2.61
CA ILE A 30 5.77 -1.36 -1.37
C ILE A 30 6.42 -2.71 -1.63
N ASP A 31 7.76 -2.71 -1.60
CA ASP A 31 8.58 -3.92 -1.73
C ASP A 31 8.67 -4.61 -0.35
N CYS A 32 8.38 -5.92 -0.30
CA CYS A 32 8.39 -6.73 0.92
C CYS A 32 9.45 -7.84 0.85
N ASN A 33 9.88 -8.35 2.02
CA ASN A 33 11.01 -9.28 2.16
C ASN A 33 10.90 -10.59 1.34
N GLN A 34 9.68 -11.04 1.00
CA GLN A 34 9.44 -12.30 0.28
C GLN A 34 9.34 -12.16 -1.25
N GLN A 35 10.00 -11.18 -1.87
CA GLN A 35 9.86 -10.87 -3.32
C GLN A 35 8.41 -10.53 -3.73
N ARG A 36 7.58 -10.13 -2.78
CA ARG A 36 6.22 -9.66 -3.02
C ARG A 36 6.23 -8.15 -3.10
N CYS A 37 5.51 -7.61 -4.07
CA CYS A 37 5.33 -6.19 -4.24
C CYS A 37 3.83 -5.87 -4.18
N PHE A 38 3.46 -4.92 -3.33
CA PHE A 38 2.09 -4.43 -3.24
C PHE A 38 2.00 -3.02 -3.81
N LEU A 39 0.99 -2.78 -4.62
CA LEU A 39 0.60 -1.45 -5.07
C LEU A 39 -0.56 -0.99 -4.20
N VAL A 40 -0.27 -0.14 -3.23
CA VAL A 40 -1.28 0.42 -2.35
C VAL A 40 -1.84 1.68 -2.99
N GLN A 41 -3.04 1.60 -3.52
CA GLN A 41 -3.78 2.77 -3.97
C GLN A 41 -4.50 3.37 -2.75
N MET A 42 -4.54 4.71 -2.64
CA MET A 42 -5.28 5.48 -1.63
C MET A 42 -5.59 6.89 -2.14
N SER A 43 -6.54 7.58 -1.52
CA SER A 43 -6.74 9.00 -1.84
C SER A 43 -5.53 9.82 -1.35
N GLN A 44 -5.21 10.90 -2.05
CA GLN A 44 -4.16 11.83 -1.65
C GLN A 44 -4.41 12.34 -0.23
N LYS A 45 -5.67 12.67 0.10
CA LYS A 45 -6.10 13.08 1.45
C LYS A 45 -5.73 12.06 2.53
N THR A 46 -5.96 10.77 2.29
CA THR A 46 -5.61 9.70 3.24
C THR A 46 -4.11 9.64 3.45
N TYR A 47 -3.34 9.73 2.36
CA TYR A 47 -1.88 9.72 2.44
C TYR A 47 -1.31 10.96 3.12
N ASP A 48 -1.86 12.14 2.87
CA ASP A 48 -1.45 13.38 3.54
C ASP A 48 -1.75 13.31 5.04
N HIS A 49 -2.91 12.79 5.44
CA HIS A 49 -3.22 12.52 6.84
C HIS A 49 -2.22 11.55 7.48
N LEU A 50 -1.84 10.49 6.76
CA LEU A 50 -0.85 9.53 7.21
C LEU A 50 0.52 10.21 7.40
N CYS A 51 0.95 11.02 6.45
CA CYS A 51 2.18 11.80 6.51
C CYS A 51 2.17 12.77 7.69
N LEU A 52 1.07 13.49 7.91
CA LEU A 52 0.92 14.42 9.02
C LEU A 52 0.97 13.69 10.37
N ARG A 53 0.30 12.54 10.49
CA ARG A 53 0.25 11.75 11.72
C ARG A 53 1.59 11.11 12.07
N LEU A 54 2.36 10.67 11.06
CA LEU A 54 3.66 10.03 11.26
C LEU A 54 4.84 11.01 11.17
N GLY A 55 4.60 12.24 10.74
CA GLY A 55 5.52 13.37 10.70
C GLY A 55 6.17 13.64 9.34
N ASN A 56 6.18 12.67 8.41
CA ASN A 56 6.57 12.88 7.00
C ASN A 56 6.18 11.69 6.11
N SER A 57 6.37 11.86 4.80
CA SER A 57 6.09 10.84 3.78
C SER A 57 6.96 9.60 3.88
N HIS A 58 8.23 9.74 4.24
CA HIS A 58 9.13 8.60 4.42
C HIS A 58 8.64 7.67 5.53
N LYS A 59 8.25 8.22 6.69
CA LYS A 59 7.67 7.47 7.80
C LYS A 59 6.32 6.85 7.45
N ALA A 60 5.51 7.52 6.63
CA ALA A 60 4.27 6.96 6.10
C ALA A 60 4.53 5.72 5.23
N ASP A 61 5.53 5.78 4.35
CA ASP A 61 5.89 4.65 3.49
C ASP A 61 6.49 3.50 4.32
N CYS A 62 7.34 3.78 5.31
CA CYS A 62 7.83 2.78 6.26
C CYS A 62 6.69 2.13 7.05
N TRP A 63 5.70 2.90 7.50
CA TRP A 63 4.55 2.37 8.22
C TRP A 63 3.72 1.42 7.36
N LEU A 64 3.47 1.78 6.09
CA LEU A 64 2.78 0.90 5.14
C LEU A 64 3.53 -0.42 4.94
N SER A 65 4.85 -0.35 4.75
CA SER A 65 5.72 -1.53 4.65
C SER A 65 5.63 -2.41 5.89
N SER A 66 5.82 -1.87 7.08
CA SER A 66 5.73 -2.65 8.32
C SER A 66 4.34 -3.25 8.56
N ARG A 67 3.24 -2.58 8.16
CA ARG A 67 1.90 -3.17 8.24
C ARG A 67 1.75 -4.35 7.29
N ILE A 68 2.27 -4.26 6.07
CA ILE A 68 2.18 -5.36 5.11
C ILE A 68 3.02 -6.55 5.58
N GLU A 69 4.22 -6.32 6.09
CA GLU A 69 5.11 -7.37 6.60
C GLU A 69 4.49 -8.21 7.71
N GLU A 70 3.66 -7.62 8.59
CA GLU A 70 2.96 -8.36 9.65
C GLU A 70 1.99 -9.43 9.12
N VAL A 71 1.51 -9.27 7.88
CA VAL A 71 0.51 -10.14 7.26
C VAL A 71 0.98 -10.69 5.91
N ASP A 72 2.27 -10.60 5.59
CA ASP A 72 2.82 -10.90 4.26
C ASP A 72 2.76 -12.38 3.89
N THR A 73 2.52 -13.28 4.86
CA THR A 73 2.28 -14.70 4.62
C THR A 73 0.83 -15.00 4.25
N LEU A 74 -0.08 -14.03 4.42
CA LEU A 74 -1.50 -14.20 4.14
C LEU A 74 -1.83 -13.97 2.66
N PRO A 75 -3.00 -14.46 2.20
CA PRO A 75 -3.49 -14.16 0.86
C PRO A 75 -3.66 -12.66 0.64
N ASP A 76 -3.44 -12.21 -0.61
CA ASP A 76 -3.53 -10.80 -1.03
C ASP A 76 -4.80 -10.09 -0.52
N ARG A 77 -5.96 -10.73 -0.66
CA ARG A 77 -7.25 -10.20 -0.18
C ARG A 77 -7.27 -9.92 1.31
N THR A 78 -6.52 -10.70 2.09
CA THR A 78 -6.44 -10.55 3.55
C THR A 78 -5.50 -9.41 3.92
N VAL A 79 -4.39 -9.26 3.19
CA VAL A 79 -3.49 -8.09 3.31
C VAL A 79 -4.23 -6.80 2.96
N GLU A 80 -5.04 -6.81 1.89
CA GLU A 80 -5.89 -5.69 1.49
C GLU A 80 -6.88 -5.30 2.59
N ALA A 81 -7.62 -6.27 3.10
CA ALA A 81 -8.60 -6.04 4.16
C ALA A 81 -7.93 -5.51 5.44
N TYR A 82 -6.78 -6.07 5.81
CA TYR A 82 -5.99 -5.62 6.95
C TYR A 82 -5.57 -4.15 6.80
N LEU A 83 -4.97 -3.78 5.67
CA LEU A 83 -4.55 -2.41 5.42
C LEU A 83 -5.72 -1.43 5.42
N ARG A 84 -6.87 -1.80 4.84
CA ARG A 84 -8.09 -0.97 4.90
C ARG A 84 -8.53 -0.72 6.35
N ILE A 85 -8.53 -1.75 7.20
CA ILE A 85 -8.87 -1.60 8.62
C ILE A 85 -7.88 -0.65 9.30
N MET A 86 -6.58 -0.86 9.10
CA MET A 86 -5.55 -0.02 9.71
C MET A 86 -5.62 1.44 9.26
N MET A 87 -5.89 1.69 7.98
CA MET A 87 -6.09 3.05 7.45
C MET A 87 -7.33 3.72 8.06
N ARG A 88 -8.44 2.99 8.27
CA ARG A 88 -9.65 3.51 8.93
C ARG A 88 -9.39 3.94 10.37
N TYR A 89 -8.60 3.17 11.12
CA TYR A 89 -8.16 3.55 12.47
C TYR A 89 -7.31 4.82 12.46
N LEU A 90 -6.54 5.04 11.40
CA LEU A 90 -5.68 6.22 11.28
C LEU A 90 -6.44 7.48 10.86
N SER A 91 -7.47 7.35 10.01
CA SER A 91 -8.28 8.46 9.51
C SER A 91 -9.28 9.04 10.52
N GLY A 92 -9.37 8.48 11.73
CA GLY A 92 -10.27 8.99 12.78
C GLY A 92 -11.75 8.75 12.48
N SER A 93 -12.08 7.97 11.45
CA SER A 93 -13.41 7.39 11.25
C SER A 93 -13.57 6.18 12.18
N ALA A 94 -13.41 6.42 13.48
CA ALA A 94 -13.95 5.55 14.51
C ALA A 94 -15.37 6.05 14.78
N GLY A 95 -16.33 5.48 14.06
CA GLY A 95 -17.75 5.62 14.36
C GLY A 95 -18.42 4.27 14.09
N PRO A 96 -19.24 3.75 15.02
CA PRO A 96 -20.13 2.63 14.74
C PRO A 96 -21.13 2.94 13.62
#